data_AF-A0AA40YLK3-F1
#
_entry.id   AF-A0AA40YLK3-F1
#
_cell.length_a   1.000
_cell.length_b   1.000
_cell.length_c   1.000
_cell.angle_alpha   90.00
_cell.angle_beta   90.00
_cell.angle_gamma   90.00
#
_symmetry.space_group_name_H-M   'P 1'
#
loop_
_entity.id
_entity.type
_entity.pdbx_description
1 polymer ?
#
loop_
_entity_poly.entity_id
_entity_poly.type
_entity_poly.pdbx_seq_one_letter_code
_entity_poly.pdbx_strand_id
1 'polypeptide(L)'
;MVVARTVAGAGSVLAMLSLSGCGFLWNCTDSTAERGEAGVRVEIVDESGRPAGVTAEVTGWRREPHPQVPEDGDEIRFGIRFEGAGQGSEPAVDVCAVDDKREVLGCQTVYSSEVFGPKGPYTGDYYLKADRPERVAEVLLIPNDQSIQDRRTCEDDMKDGGGVHPPDTPELGEQL
;
A
#
# COMPACT_ATOMS: atom_id res chain seq x y z
N MET A 1 -8.82 -89.77 25.67
CA MET A 1 -9.94 -88.89 25.27
C MET A 1 -9.38 -87.47 25.26
N VAL A 2 -9.03 -86.86 24.11
CA VAL A 2 -9.95 -86.24 23.11
C VAL A 2 -10.92 -85.32 23.87
N VAL A 3 -10.91 -83.99 23.78
CA VAL A 3 -11.07 -83.12 22.59
C VAL A 3 -10.63 -81.69 22.95
N ALA A 4 -9.94 -81.02 22.03
CA ALA A 4 -9.68 -79.59 22.01
C ALA A 4 -10.94 -78.76 21.68
N ARG A 5 -11.02 -77.51 22.12
CA ARG A 5 -11.61 -76.43 21.30
C ARG A 5 -11.23 -75.03 21.80
N THR A 6 -10.25 -74.47 21.11
CA THR A 6 -10.12 -73.04 20.83
C THR A 6 -11.41 -72.48 20.23
N VAL A 7 -11.87 -71.33 20.73
CA VAL A 7 -12.69 -70.38 19.97
C VAL A 7 -11.96 -69.05 20.01
N ALA A 8 -11.45 -68.67 18.84
CA ALA A 8 -10.98 -67.34 18.49
C ALA A 8 -12.17 -66.47 18.07
N GLY A 9 -12.02 -65.14 18.08
CA GLY A 9 -12.78 -64.30 17.16
C GLY A 9 -13.17 -62.91 17.64
N ALA A 10 -12.21 -61.99 17.57
CA ALA A 10 -12.36 -60.63 17.05
C ALA A 10 -13.55 -59.78 17.55
N GLY A 11 -13.37 -59.14 18.71
CA GLY A 11 -14.02 -57.85 18.97
C GLY A 11 -13.29 -56.75 18.21
N SER A 12 -13.54 -56.60 16.90
CA SER A 12 -13.17 -55.39 16.17
C SER A 12 -14.14 -54.29 16.56
N VAL A 13 -13.82 -53.57 17.63
CA VAL A 13 -14.37 -52.23 17.85
C VAL A 13 -13.82 -51.37 16.72
N LEU A 14 -14.66 -51.08 15.73
CA LEU A 14 -14.46 -50.04 14.74
C LEU A 14 -14.33 -48.73 15.51
N ALA A 15 -13.11 -48.42 15.95
CA ALA A 15 -12.75 -47.09 16.40
C ALA A 15 -12.86 -46.20 15.16
N MET A 16 -13.98 -45.50 15.05
CA MET A 16 -14.09 -44.36 14.18
C MET A 16 -13.05 -43.37 14.66
N LEU A 17 -11.86 -43.39 14.05
CA LEU A 17 -10.98 -42.25 14.02
C LEU A 17 -11.76 -41.19 13.25
N SER A 18 -12.63 -40.46 13.95
CA SER A 18 -12.95 -39.11 13.55
C SER A 18 -11.61 -38.41 13.55
N LEU A 19 -10.99 -38.31 12.38
CA LEU A 19 -10.06 -37.25 12.10
C LEU A 19 -10.87 -35.98 12.34
N SER A 20 -10.88 -35.52 13.59
CA SER A 20 -11.20 -34.15 13.93
C SER A 20 -10.33 -33.35 13.00
N GLY A 21 -10.96 -32.78 11.99
CA GLY A 21 -10.29 -32.00 10.97
C GLY A 21 -9.31 -31.08 11.67
N CYS A 22 -8.14 -30.92 11.07
CA CYS A 22 -7.23 -29.85 11.44
C CYS A 22 -7.97 -28.53 11.22
N GLY A 23 -8.81 -28.15 12.17
CA GLY A 23 -9.30 -26.80 12.37
C GLY A 23 -8.13 -26.01 12.92
N PHE A 24 -7.08 -25.86 12.12
CA PHE A 24 -6.37 -24.60 12.15
C PHE A 24 -7.45 -23.59 11.75
N LEU A 25 -8.06 -22.96 12.75
CA LEU A 25 -8.56 -21.62 12.57
C LEU A 25 -7.34 -20.87 12.02
N TRP A 26 -7.35 -20.59 10.71
CA TRP A 26 -6.32 -19.77 10.09
C TRP A 26 -6.40 -18.43 10.81
N ASN A 27 -5.55 -18.26 11.82
CA ASN A 27 -5.53 -17.06 12.64
C ASN A 27 -4.83 -16.00 11.79
N CYS A 28 -5.59 -15.45 10.84
CA CYS A 28 -5.18 -14.37 9.97
C CYS A 28 -4.98 -13.13 10.83
N THR A 29 -3.81 -12.50 10.72
CA THR A 29 -3.53 -11.23 11.38
C THR A 29 -3.36 -10.20 10.28
N ASP A 30 -4.17 -9.17 10.37
CA ASP A 30 -4.17 -8.03 9.46
C ASP A 30 -3.80 -6.78 10.26
N SER A 31 -2.97 -5.93 9.68
CA SER A 31 -2.47 -4.71 10.30
C SER A 31 -2.01 -3.73 9.23
N THR A 32 -1.98 -2.46 9.62
CA THR A 32 -1.51 -1.38 8.77
C THR A 32 -0.17 -0.88 9.28
N ALA A 33 0.77 -0.65 8.38
CA ALA A 33 2.04 -0.01 8.69
C ALA A 33 1.80 1.42 9.20
N GLU A 34 2.67 1.88 10.09
CA GLU A 34 2.64 3.29 10.50
C GLU A 34 2.98 4.19 9.32
N ARG A 35 2.26 5.32 9.23
CA ARG A 35 2.56 6.34 8.24
C ARG A 35 3.87 7.02 8.60
N GLY A 36 4.79 7.06 7.64
CA GLY A 36 6.05 7.79 7.79
C GLY A 36 5.86 9.29 7.65
N GLU A 37 6.86 10.04 8.11
CA GLU A 37 6.86 11.50 8.06
C GLU A 37 6.84 12.01 6.61
N ALA A 38 5.87 12.87 6.29
CA ALA A 38 5.73 13.44 4.97
C ALA A 38 6.80 14.50 4.68
N GLY A 39 7.29 14.56 3.44
CA GLY A 39 8.32 15.49 3.04
C GLY A 39 8.37 15.77 1.54
N VAL A 40 9.04 16.85 1.15
CA VAL A 40 9.26 17.20 -0.27
C VAL A 40 10.17 16.18 -0.97
N ARG A 41 11.09 15.56 -0.21
CA ARG A 41 11.97 14.49 -0.66
C ARG A 41 11.99 13.40 0.40
N VAL A 42 11.68 12.17 0.01
CA VAL A 42 11.55 11.03 0.92
C VAL A 42 12.27 9.80 0.39
N GLU A 43 12.91 9.04 1.28
CA GLU A 43 13.33 7.68 0.98
C GLU A 43 12.10 6.77 1.10
N ILE A 44 11.79 6.02 0.03
CA ILE A 44 10.64 5.13 0.00
C ILE A 44 10.92 3.93 0.90
N VAL A 45 9.94 3.54 1.72
CA VAL A 45 10.04 2.42 2.66
C VAL A 45 8.95 1.39 2.42
N ASP A 46 9.28 0.12 2.63
CA ASP A 46 8.30 -0.98 2.63
C ASP A 46 7.39 -0.95 3.87
N GLU A 47 6.45 -1.89 3.95
CA GLU A 47 5.51 -2.05 5.07
C GLU A 47 6.20 -2.30 6.42
N SER A 48 7.47 -2.73 6.40
CA SER A 48 8.30 -2.91 7.60
C SER A 48 9.15 -1.67 7.94
N GLY A 49 8.99 -0.57 7.21
CA GLY A 49 9.78 0.66 7.35
C GLY A 49 11.21 0.54 6.81
N ARG A 50 11.52 -0.49 6.01
CA ARG A 50 12.86 -0.67 5.46
C ARG A 50 13.00 0.10 4.14
N PRO A 51 14.13 0.79 3.91
CA PRO A 51 14.38 1.50 2.65
C PRO A 51 14.29 0.59 1.42
N ALA A 52 13.53 1.03 0.41
CA ALA A 52 13.43 0.41 -0.90
C ALA A 52 14.61 0.74 -1.82
N GLY A 53 15.52 1.64 -1.38
CA GLY A 53 16.66 2.09 -2.19
C GLY A 53 16.25 3.01 -3.36
N VAL A 54 15.07 3.63 -3.25
CA VAL A 54 14.53 4.63 -4.17
C VAL A 54 14.11 5.85 -3.36
N THR A 55 14.46 7.03 -3.84
CA THR A 55 14.04 8.32 -3.29
C THR A 55 13.03 8.95 -4.23
N ALA A 56 11.92 9.48 -3.70
CA ALA A 56 10.99 10.32 -4.44
C ALA A 56 11.17 11.79 -4.03
N GLU A 57 10.99 12.72 -4.97
CA GLU A 57 11.09 14.15 -4.73
C GLU A 57 10.09 14.95 -5.56
N VAL A 58 9.37 15.87 -4.91
CA VAL A 58 8.64 16.94 -5.59
C VAL A 58 9.63 18.01 -6.01
N THR A 59 9.88 18.09 -7.31
CA THR A 59 10.85 19.02 -7.91
C THR A 59 10.36 20.47 -8.00
N GLY A 60 9.07 20.68 -7.80
CA GLY A 60 8.41 21.99 -7.82
C GLY A 60 6.92 21.84 -8.07
N TRP A 61 6.15 22.87 -7.74
CA TRP A 61 4.71 22.90 -7.97
C TRP A 61 4.21 24.33 -8.21
N ARG A 62 3.03 24.44 -8.80
CA ARG A 62 2.30 25.70 -8.96
C ARG A 62 0.81 25.44 -9.12
N ARG A 63 0.01 26.42 -8.71
CA ARG A 63 -1.42 26.42 -8.97
C ARG A 63 -1.70 26.96 -10.37
N GLU A 64 -2.37 26.18 -11.20
CA GLU A 64 -2.84 26.60 -12.53
C GLU A 64 -4.01 25.72 -13.01
N PRO A 65 -4.84 26.19 -13.96
CA PRO A 65 -5.90 25.36 -14.51
C PRO A 65 -5.37 24.15 -15.29
N HIS A 66 -6.04 23.01 -15.15
CA HIS A 66 -5.72 21.83 -15.97
C HIS A 66 -6.00 22.12 -17.45
N PRO A 67 -5.04 21.96 -18.37
CA PRO A 67 -5.19 22.39 -19.76
C PRO A 67 -6.25 21.61 -20.54
N GLN A 68 -6.55 20.38 -20.11
CA GLN A 68 -7.57 19.54 -20.74
C GLN A 68 -8.99 19.74 -20.17
N VAL A 69 -9.11 20.30 -18.96
CA VAL A 69 -10.39 20.53 -18.26
C VAL A 69 -10.38 21.88 -17.51
N PRO A 70 -10.10 23.01 -18.20
CA PRO A 70 -9.93 24.31 -17.55
C PRO A 70 -11.19 24.80 -16.82
N GLU A 71 -12.37 24.28 -17.16
CA GLU A 71 -13.65 24.55 -16.49
C GLU A 71 -13.71 24.06 -15.04
N ASP A 72 -12.88 23.09 -14.65
CA ASP A 72 -12.78 22.59 -13.27
C ASP A 72 -12.06 23.58 -12.34
N GLY A 73 -11.48 24.65 -12.91
CA GLY A 73 -10.76 25.68 -12.18
C GLY A 73 -9.28 25.34 -12.00
N ASP A 74 -8.67 25.95 -10.99
CA ASP A 74 -7.26 25.74 -10.67
C ASP A 74 -7.04 24.35 -10.06
N GLU A 75 -5.96 23.69 -10.47
CA GLU A 75 -5.43 22.48 -9.82
C GLU A 75 -3.96 22.73 -9.43
N ILE A 76 -3.35 21.75 -8.76
CA ILE A 76 -1.95 21.81 -8.37
C ILE A 76 -1.12 21.03 -9.38
N ARG A 77 -0.45 21.74 -10.27
CA ARG A 77 0.56 21.13 -11.13
C ARG A 77 1.85 20.92 -10.35
N PHE A 78 2.41 19.73 -10.38
CA PHE A 78 3.66 19.42 -9.72
C PHE A 78 4.54 18.49 -10.55
N GLY A 79 5.86 18.68 -10.44
CA GLY A 79 6.85 17.77 -10.99
C GLY A 79 7.35 16.81 -9.92
N ILE A 80 7.50 15.53 -10.26
CA ILE A 80 8.04 14.49 -9.36
C ILE A 80 9.22 13.79 -10.02
N ARG A 81 10.18 13.34 -9.21
CA ARG A 81 11.35 12.57 -9.64
C ARG A 81 11.58 11.38 -8.72
N PHE A 82 11.93 10.23 -9.29
CA PHE A 82 12.38 9.06 -8.56
C PHE A 82 13.88 8.81 -8.85
N GLU A 83 14.68 8.53 -7.83
CA GLU A 83 16.13 8.28 -7.98
C GLU A 83 16.54 7.06 -7.17
N GLY A 84 17.22 6.07 -7.77
CA GLY A 84 17.70 4.91 -7.00
C GLY A 84 18.09 3.68 -7.81
N ALA A 85 18.62 2.69 -7.10
CA ALA A 85 19.01 1.38 -7.65
C ALA A 85 17.84 0.39 -7.71
N GLY A 86 16.68 0.73 -7.12
CA GLY A 86 15.45 -0.07 -7.15
C GLY A 86 14.72 -0.07 -8.50
N GLN A 87 15.45 -0.09 -9.63
CA GLN A 87 14.92 0.05 -10.99
C GLN A 87 14.04 -1.14 -11.47
N GLY A 88 13.75 -2.10 -10.59
CA GLY A 88 12.87 -3.25 -10.85
C GLY A 88 11.69 -3.40 -9.88
N SER A 89 11.72 -2.74 -8.72
CA SER A 89 10.51 -2.45 -7.96
C SER A 89 9.84 -1.26 -8.64
N GLU A 90 8.54 -1.32 -8.92
CA GLU A 90 7.79 -0.17 -9.42
C GLU A 90 7.05 0.50 -8.24
N PRO A 91 7.78 1.14 -7.29
CA PRO A 91 7.15 1.67 -6.09
C PRO A 91 6.14 2.75 -6.44
N ALA A 92 5.21 2.97 -5.52
CA ALA A 92 4.24 4.04 -5.62
C ALA A 92 4.25 4.85 -4.33
N VAL A 93 4.01 6.15 -4.44
CA VAL A 93 3.95 7.04 -3.27
C VAL A 93 2.70 7.90 -3.34
N ASP A 94 2.11 8.18 -2.18
CA ASP A 94 1.06 9.17 -2.08
C ASP A 94 1.67 10.57 -2.09
N VAL A 95 1.13 11.42 -2.97
CA VAL A 95 1.46 12.83 -3.11
C VAL A 95 0.27 13.64 -2.64
N CYS A 96 0.47 14.51 -1.65
CA CYS A 96 -0.59 15.28 -1.02
C CYS A 96 -0.32 16.78 -1.10
N ALA A 97 -1.32 17.55 -1.51
CA ALA A 97 -1.35 19.00 -1.34
C ALA A 97 -1.87 19.31 0.07
N VAL A 98 -1.18 20.18 0.79
CA VAL A 98 -1.50 20.54 2.17
C VAL A 98 -1.56 22.04 2.38
N ASP A 99 -2.28 22.47 3.42
CA ASP A 99 -2.32 23.86 3.86
C ASP A 99 -1.12 24.24 4.77
N ASP A 100 -1.13 25.45 5.32
CA ASP A 100 -0.07 25.99 6.18
C ASP A 100 0.10 25.27 7.52
N LYS A 101 -0.86 24.42 7.89
CA LYS A 101 -0.83 23.56 9.09
C LYS A 101 -0.57 22.09 8.76
N ARG A 102 -0.27 21.80 7.50
CA ARG A 102 -0.15 20.45 6.95
C ARG A 102 -1.44 19.63 7.02
N GLU A 103 -2.61 20.30 6.98
CA GLU A 103 -3.89 19.60 6.77
C GLU A 103 -4.04 19.27 5.28
N VAL A 104 -4.45 18.04 4.97
CA VAL A 104 -4.59 17.52 3.61
C VAL A 104 -5.73 18.20 2.88
N LEU A 105 -5.41 18.75 1.71
CA LEU A 105 -6.36 19.33 0.77
C LEU A 105 -6.65 18.41 -0.41
N GLY A 106 -5.81 17.40 -0.65
CA GLY A 106 -6.05 16.36 -1.64
C GLY A 106 -4.80 15.49 -1.81
N CYS A 107 -4.99 14.21 -2.09
CA CYS A 107 -3.91 13.26 -2.31
C CYS A 107 -4.17 12.41 -3.55
N GLN A 108 -3.09 11.95 -4.17
CA GLN A 108 -3.13 10.91 -5.20
C GLN A 108 -1.89 10.02 -5.13
N THR A 109 -2.04 8.76 -5.48
CA THR A 109 -0.91 7.84 -5.62
C THR A 109 -0.24 8.03 -6.97
N VAL A 110 1.09 8.12 -6.99
CA VAL A 110 1.90 8.17 -8.21
C VAL A 110 2.80 6.94 -8.28
N TYR A 111 2.69 6.19 -9.37
CA TYR A 111 3.50 5.00 -9.61
C TYR A 111 4.78 5.36 -10.35
N SER A 112 5.92 4.82 -9.93
CA SER A 112 7.20 5.07 -10.61
C SER A 112 7.22 4.55 -12.05
N SER A 113 6.35 3.59 -12.39
CA SER A 113 6.19 3.05 -13.74
C SER A 113 5.53 4.04 -14.71
N GLU A 114 4.73 4.99 -14.22
CA GLU A 114 4.10 6.04 -15.03
C GLU A 114 5.11 7.10 -15.49
N VAL A 115 6.23 7.23 -14.77
CA VAL A 115 7.31 8.17 -15.08
C VAL A 115 8.52 7.50 -15.76
N PHE A 116 8.32 6.30 -16.33
CA PHE A 116 9.40 5.44 -16.81
C PHE A 116 9.89 5.79 -18.23
N GLY A 117 11.20 6.01 -18.35
CA GLY A 117 11.90 6.10 -19.63
C GLY A 117 13.25 5.36 -19.55
N PRO A 118 13.58 4.44 -20.47
CA PRO A 118 14.75 3.54 -20.36
C PRO A 118 16.12 4.23 -20.40
N LYS A 119 16.16 5.57 -20.54
CA LYS A 119 17.38 6.41 -20.58
C LYS A 119 17.17 7.80 -19.95
N GLY A 120 16.04 8.01 -19.26
CA GLY A 120 15.63 9.33 -18.73
C GLY A 120 15.73 9.43 -17.20
N PRO A 121 15.59 10.63 -16.63
CA PRO A 121 15.79 10.89 -15.20
C PRO A 121 14.64 10.43 -14.27
N TYR A 122 13.74 9.53 -14.70
CA TYR A 122 12.54 9.11 -13.94
C TYR A 122 11.71 10.29 -13.39
N THR A 123 11.34 11.21 -14.27
CA THR A 123 10.62 12.45 -13.93
C THR A 123 9.22 12.45 -14.55
N GLY A 124 8.23 12.93 -13.80
CA GLY A 124 6.87 13.16 -14.28
C GLY A 124 6.36 14.56 -13.94
N ASP A 125 5.29 14.96 -14.60
CA ASP A 125 4.57 16.22 -14.40
C ASP A 125 3.09 15.90 -14.36
N TYR A 126 2.45 16.24 -13.24
CA TYR A 126 1.11 15.80 -12.89
C TYR A 126 0.27 16.98 -12.44
N TYR A 127 -1.04 16.78 -12.47
CA TYR A 127 -2.01 17.66 -11.83
C TYR A 127 -2.66 16.90 -10.69
N LEU A 128 -2.75 17.55 -9.53
CA LEU A 128 -3.40 17.06 -8.33
C LEU A 128 -4.61 17.96 -8.03
N LYS A 129 -5.77 17.33 -7.91
CA LYS A 129 -6.98 18.00 -7.47
C LYS A 129 -6.89 18.26 -5.96
N ALA A 130 -7.09 19.51 -5.56
CA ALA A 130 -7.10 19.93 -4.16
C ALA A 130 -8.40 20.65 -3.82
N ASP A 131 -8.96 20.40 -2.65
CA ASP A 131 -9.97 21.27 -2.05
C ASP A 131 -9.36 22.64 -1.79
N ARG A 132 -10.02 23.69 -2.27
CA ARG A 132 -9.56 25.08 -2.14
C ARG A 132 -8.08 25.24 -2.53
N PRO A 133 -7.73 25.04 -3.82
CA PRO A 133 -6.34 25.08 -4.32
C PRO A 133 -5.59 26.36 -3.94
N GLU A 134 -6.29 27.47 -3.70
CA GLU A 134 -5.73 28.73 -3.19
C GLU A 134 -5.11 28.65 -1.80
N ARG A 135 -5.38 27.59 -1.03
CA ARG A 135 -4.87 27.36 0.32
C ARG A 135 -3.66 26.45 0.37
N VAL A 136 -3.29 25.84 -0.75
CA VAL A 136 -2.14 24.94 -0.81
C VAL A 136 -0.87 25.71 -0.50
N ALA A 137 -0.16 25.26 0.54
CA ALA A 137 1.10 25.82 0.99
C ALA A 137 2.29 24.93 0.58
N GLU A 138 2.10 23.61 0.55
CA GLU A 138 3.12 22.62 0.18
C GLU A 138 2.51 21.44 -0.57
N VAL A 139 3.35 20.74 -1.33
CA VAL A 139 3.05 19.42 -1.91
C VAL A 139 4.08 18.44 -1.34
N LEU A 140 3.59 17.44 -0.61
CA LEU A 140 4.40 16.52 0.18
C LEU A 140 4.21 15.08 -0.30
N LEU A 141 5.25 14.27 -0.09
CA LEU A 141 5.28 12.84 -0.36
C LEU A 141 5.20 12.08 0.95
N ILE A 142 4.45 10.98 0.96
CA ILE A 142 4.44 10.02 2.06
C ILE A 142 5.41 8.89 1.70
N PRO A 143 6.35 8.51 2.58
CA PRO A 143 7.43 7.58 2.23
C PRO A 143 6.96 6.13 2.05
N ASN A 144 5.79 5.75 2.56
CA ASN A 144 5.31 4.37 2.49
C ASN A 144 5.01 3.95 1.04
N ASP A 145 5.56 2.82 0.62
CA ASP A 145 5.33 2.26 -0.71
C ASP A 145 3.88 1.75 -0.87
N GLN A 146 3.14 2.36 -1.78
CA GLN A 146 1.75 2.05 -2.12
C GLN A 146 1.63 1.01 -3.25
N SER A 147 2.74 0.44 -3.75
CA SER A 147 2.74 -0.46 -4.91
C SER A 147 2.25 -1.88 -4.63
N ILE A 148 2.06 -2.26 -3.36
CA ILE A 148 1.53 -3.57 -2.96
C ILE A 148 0.08 -3.68 -3.50
N GLN A 149 -0.10 -4.45 -4.56
CA GLN A 149 -1.38 -4.59 -5.26
C GLN A 149 -2.39 -5.46 -4.51
N ASP A 150 -1.91 -6.34 -3.63
CA ASP A 150 -2.78 -7.22 -2.84
C ASP A 150 -3.05 -6.62 -1.46
N ARG A 151 -4.03 -5.70 -1.42
CA ARG A 151 -4.54 -5.09 -0.18
C ARG A 151 -5.74 -5.86 0.38
N ARG A 152 -5.92 -7.14 -0.02
CA ARG A 152 -6.99 -7.95 0.56
C ARG A 152 -6.77 -8.02 2.07
N THR A 153 -7.85 -7.83 2.81
CA THR A 153 -7.86 -7.93 4.27
C THR A 153 -8.37 -9.30 4.71
N CYS A 154 -8.25 -9.63 6.00
CA CYS A 154 -8.71 -10.93 6.50
C CYS A 154 -10.23 -11.06 6.33
N GLU A 155 -10.95 -9.93 6.28
CA GLU A 155 -12.38 -9.84 6.04
C GLU A 155 -12.73 -10.16 4.57
N ASP A 156 -11.90 -9.72 3.63
CA ASP A 156 -12.11 -9.94 2.20
C ASP A 156 -11.72 -11.36 1.76
N ASP A 157 -10.55 -11.84 2.19
CA ASP A 157 -10.03 -13.16 1.85
C ASP A 157 -9.15 -13.71 2.98
N MET A 158 -9.70 -14.55 3.85
CA MET A 158 -8.95 -15.14 4.96
C MET A 158 -7.68 -15.91 4.55
N LYS A 159 -7.54 -16.33 3.29
CA LYS A 159 -6.35 -17.08 2.83
C LYS A 159 -5.21 -16.17 2.42
N ASP A 160 -5.55 -15.06 1.79
CA ASP A 160 -4.59 -14.16 1.16
C ASP A 160 -4.56 -12.77 1.83
N GLY A 161 -5.48 -12.49 2.74
CA GLY A 161 -5.74 -11.16 3.30
C GLY A 161 -5.13 -10.91 4.67
N GLY A 162 -4.01 -11.55 4.99
CA GLY A 162 -3.25 -11.24 6.19
C GLY A 162 -1.94 -10.55 5.84
N GLY A 163 -1.39 -9.80 6.79
CA GLY A 163 -0.12 -9.11 6.59
C GLY A 163 -0.07 -7.76 7.26
N VAL A 164 1.01 -7.05 6.97
CA VAL A 164 1.09 -5.62 7.19
C VAL A 164 0.83 -5.00 5.83
N HIS A 165 -0.04 -4.00 5.74
CA HIS A 165 -0.30 -3.25 4.50
C HIS A 165 0.21 -1.82 4.60
N PRO A 166 0.49 -1.12 3.49
CA PRO A 166 0.78 0.30 3.55
C PRO A 166 -0.43 1.08 4.13
N PRO A 167 -0.18 2.20 4.82
CA PRO A 167 -1.25 3.05 5.34
C PRO A 167 -2.17 3.51 4.22
N ASP A 168 -3.43 3.71 4.58
CA ASP A 168 -4.40 4.34 3.70
C ASP A 168 -3.93 5.74 3.32
N THR A 169 -4.24 6.10 2.08
CA THR A 169 -4.03 7.45 1.57
C THR A 169 -4.76 8.44 2.47
N PRO A 170 -4.12 9.53 2.91
CA PRO A 170 -4.73 10.45 3.85
C PRO A 170 -6.05 11.05 3.36
N GLU A 171 -6.96 11.25 4.30
CA GLU A 171 -8.25 11.87 4.02
C GLU A 171 -8.17 13.41 4.07
N LEU A 172 -9.17 14.08 3.49
CA LEU A 172 -9.26 15.54 3.54
C LEU A 172 -9.36 16.05 4.99
N GLY A 173 -8.51 17.02 5.34
CA GLY A 173 -8.40 17.59 6.68
C GLY A 173 -7.57 16.78 7.67
N GLU A 174 -7.05 15.61 7.27
CA GLU A 174 -6.08 14.87 8.05
C GLU A 174 -4.76 15.66 8.13
N GLN A 175 -4.10 15.63 9.29
CA GLN A 175 -2.82 16.33 9.48
C GLN A 175 -1.63 15.39 9.21
N LEU A 176 -0.66 15.86 8.42
CA LEU A 176 0.60 15.19 8.11
C LEU A 176 1.79 15.67 8.95
#